data_AF-A0A250JVF4-F1
#
_entry.id   AF-A0A250JVF4-F1
#
_cell.length_a   1.000
_cell.length_b   1.000
_cell.length_c   1.000
_cell.angle_alpha   90.00
_cell.angle_beta   90.00
_cell.angle_gamma   90.00
#
_symmetry.space_group_name_H-M   'P 1'
#
loop_
_entity.id
_entity.type
_entity.pdbx_description
1 polymer ?
#
loop_
_entity_poly.entity_id
_entity_poly.type
_entity_poly.pdbx_seq_one_letter_code
_entity_poly.pdbx_strand_id
1 'polypeptide(L)'
;MKTGSGTSRFIRPWAGAALTAVLGVLGFPPAAVAQGVVPQVSCYQRATEGGLDDSLAAQLCRGARSSTPAECFVRAQDEGSLTQSQAVQLCQFAAPDEDPAGCYLQARQQTFTDPSRVLQLCQPAVQHCPGNVE
;
A
#
# COMPACT_ATOMS: atom_id res chain seq x y z
N MET A 1 -39.87 -22.57 34.49
CA MET A 1 -40.63 -23.82 34.27
C MET A 1 -40.13 -24.47 32.99
N LYS A 2 -39.75 -25.77 33.07
CA LYS A 2 -39.61 -26.82 32.02
C LYS A 2 -38.85 -26.48 30.71
N THR A 3 -37.61 -26.97 30.52
CA THR A 3 -37.16 -28.29 29.95
C THR A 3 -37.43 -28.42 28.45
N GLY A 4 -36.57 -28.94 27.59
CA GLY A 4 -35.33 -29.73 27.67
C GLY A 4 -34.69 -29.68 26.26
N SER A 5 -33.93 -30.61 25.71
CA SER A 5 -33.26 -31.86 26.10
C SER A 5 -32.61 -32.31 24.78
N GLY A 6 -31.32 -32.65 24.75
CA GLY A 6 -30.66 -33.03 23.50
C GLY A 6 -29.24 -33.52 23.69
N THR A 7 -29.03 -34.37 24.69
CA THR A 7 -27.79 -35.09 24.95
C THR A 7 -27.58 -36.17 23.88
N SER A 8 -26.42 -36.20 23.22
CA SER A 8 -25.91 -37.44 22.63
C SER A 8 -24.42 -37.58 22.92
N ARG A 9 -24.14 -38.25 24.04
CA ARG A 9 -22.85 -38.89 24.29
C ARG A 9 -22.88 -40.23 23.57
N PHE A 10 -21.98 -40.44 22.62
CA PHE A 10 -21.53 -41.78 22.28
C PHE A 10 -20.05 -41.87 22.64
N ILE A 11 -19.79 -42.42 23.83
CA ILE A 11 -18.51 -43.03 24.17
C ILE A 11 -18.77 -44.53 24.07
N ARG A 12 -17.99 -45.25 23.26
CA ARG A 12 -17.12 -46.29 23.81
C ARG A 12 -16.05 -46.78 22.82
N PRO A 13 -14.86 -47.11 23.35
CA PRO A 13 -13.66 -47.43 22.60
C PRO A 13 -13.62 -48.93 22.29
N TRP A 14 -12.88 -49.36 21.27
CA TRP A 14 -12.29 -50.69 21.22
C TRP A 14 -10.86 -50.61 20.69
N ALA A 15 -9.99 -51.32 21.40
CA ALA A 15 -8.57 -51.45 21.17
C ALA A 15 -8.28 -52.26 19.91
N GLY A 16 -7.16 -51.96 19.26
CA GLY A 16 -6.63 -52.78 18.17
C GLY A 16 -5.43 -52.11 17.51
N ALA A 17 -4.24 -52.42 18.00
CA ALA A 17 -2.98 -52.03 17.39
C ALA A 17 -2.82 -52.64 15.99
N ALA A 18 -2.49 -51.83 14.99
CA ALA A 18 -1.81 -52.28 13.78
C ALA A 18 -0.98 -51.14 13.18
N LEU A 19 0.32 -51.34 13.21
CA LEU A 19 1.37 -50.52 12.62
C LEU A 19 1.17 -50.40 11.10
N THR A 20 1.08 -49.18 10.58
CA THR A 20 1.73 -48.82 9.31
C THR A 20 2.17 -47.36 9.43
N ALA A 21 3.45 -47.15 9.73
CA ALA A 21 4.09 -45.86 9.55
C ALA A 21 4.22 -45.63 8.03
N VAL A 22 3.19 -45.04 7.43
CA VAL A 22 3.31 -44.45 6.10
C VAL A 22 4.18 -43.21 6.28
N LEU A 23 5.46 -43.33 5.94
CA LEU A 23 6.36 -42.21 5.70
C LEU A 23 5.79 -41.41 4.52
N GLY A 24 4.76 -40.62 4.79
CA GLY A 24 4.36 -39.54 3.92
C GLY A 24 5.54 -38.60 3.84
N VAL A 25 6.23 -38.61 2.70
CA VAL A 25 7.01 -37.47 2.27
C VAL A 25 6.02 -36.32 2.23
N LEU A 26 5.90 -35.59 3.34
CA LEU A 26 5.15 -34.36 3.41
C LEU A 26 5.82 -33.46 2.38
N GLY A 27 5.23 -33.40 1.20
CA GLY A 27 5.57 -32.45 0.18
C GLY A 27 5.39 -31.08 0.80
N PHE A 28 6.49 -30.50 1.27
CA PHE A 28 6.54 -29.08 1.56
C PHE A 28 6.24 -28.41 0.22
N PRO A 29 5.08 -27.74 0.05
CA PRO A 29 4.90 -26.94 -1.15
C PRO A 29 6.07 -25.95 -1.18
N PRO A 30 6.77 -25.80 -2.32
CA PRO A 30 7.78 -24.76 -2.41
C PRO A 30 7.10 -23.46 -2.03
N ALA A 31 7.55 -22.85 -0.93
CA ALA A 31 7.12 -21.50 -0.58
C ALA A 31 7.44 -20.65 -1.81
N ALA A 32 6.39 -20.27 -2.54
CA ALA A 32 6.52 -19.42 -3.71
C ALA A 32 7.08 -18.11 -3.19
N VAL A 33 8.39 -17.92 -3.36
CA VAL A 33 9.02 -16.64 -3.18
C VAL A 33 8.41 -15.74 -4.24
N ALA A 34 7.40 -14.96 -3.86
CA ALA A 34 6.95 -13.85 -4.69
C ALA A 34 8.17 -12.94 -4.84
N GLN A 35 8.81 -13.00 -6.00
CA GLN A 35 9.90 -12.10 -6.35
C GLN A 35 9.27 -10.71 -6.50
N GLY A 36 9.11 -10.03 -5.36
CA GLY A 36 8.49 -8.72 -5.30
C GLY A 36 9.43 -7.72 -5.95
N VAL A 37 8.98 -7.11 -7.05
CA VAL A 37 9.61 -5.89 -7.58
C VAL A 37 9.71 -4.89 -6.44
N VAL A 38 10.90 -4.33 -6.22
CA VAL A 38 11.10 -3.36 -5.14
C VAL A 38 10.16 -2.16 -5.36
N PRO A 39 9.52 -1.61 -4.30
CA PRO A 39 8.45 -0.62 -4.47
C PRO A 39 8.86 0.64 -5.24
N GLN A 40 10.13 1.01 -5.19
CA GLN A 40 10.65 2.17 -5.90
C GLN A 40 10.64 1.94 -7.42
N VAL A 41 10.91 0.72 -7.88
CA VAL A 41 10.91 0.37 -9.32
C VAL A 41 9.48 0.33 -9.85
N SER A 42 8.53 -0.23 -9.09
CA SER A 42 7.12 -0.21 -9.50
C SER A 42 6.52 1.19 -9.49
N CYS A 43 6.90 2.03 -8.53
CA CYS A 43 6.58 3.46 -8.54
C CYS A 43 7.13 4.15 -9.80
N TYR A 44 8.42 3.96 -10.09
CA TYR A 44 9.08 4.60 -11.24
C TYR A 44 8.42 4.21 -12.55
N GLN A 45 8.16 2.92 -12.74
CA GLN A 45 7.50 2.42 -13.94
C GLN A 45 6.09 3.04 -14.11
N ARG A 46 5.31 3.09 -13.03
CA ARG A 46 3.99 3.74 -13.07
C ARG A 46 4.06 5.25 -13.36
N ALA A 47 5.06 5.94 -12.82
CA ALA A 47 5.22 7.38 -13.04
C ALA A 47 5.59 7.70 -14.51
N THR A 48 6.48 6.91 -15.09
CA THR A 48 6.89 7.04 -16.50
C THR A 48 5.78 6.63 -17.47
N GLU A 49 5.03 5.56 -17.17
CA GLU A 49 3.78 5.22 -17.89
C GLU A 49 2.76 6.37 -17.83
N GLY A 50 2.74 7.12 -16.72
CA GLY A 50 1.97 8.35 -16.54
C GLY A 50 2.51 9.59 -17.26
N GLY A 51 3.57 9.46 -18.07
CA GLY A 51 4.13 10.56 -18.86
C GLY A 51 5.06 11.51 -18.09
N LEU A 52 5.52 11.13 -16.89
CA LEU A 52 6.54 11.87 -16.17
C LEU A 52 7.93 11.56 -16.75
N ASP A 53 8.74 12.60 -16.95
CA ASP A 53 10.15 12.46 -17.33
C ASP A 53 10.94 11.59 -16.35
N ASP A 54 11.91 10.83 -16.86
CA ASP A 54 12.71 9.87 -16.08
C ASP A 54 13.38 10.50 -14.86
N SER A 55 13.90 11.74 -14.97
CA SER A 55 14.58 12.41 -13.85
C SER A 55 13.61 12.79 -12.74
N LEU A 56 12.42 13.27 -13.10
CA LEU A 56 11.35 13.60 -12.15
C LEU A 56 10.70 12.34 -11.57
N ALA A 57 10.56 11.28 -12.35
CA ALA A 57 10.07 9.98 -11.87
C ALA A 57 11.00 9.39 -10.82
N ALA A 58 12.32 9.44 -11.06
CA ALA A 58 13.32 9.03 -10.08
C ALA A 58 13.25 9.88 -8.80
N GLN A 59 13.05 11.20 -8.93
CA GLN A 59 12.88 12.10 -7.79
C GLN A 59 11.62 11.76 -6.97
N LEU A 60 10.47 11.56 -7.64
CA LEU A 60 9.19 11.26 -7.01
C LEU A 60 9.22 9.93 -6.25
N CYS A 61 9.85 8.91 -6.84
CA CYS A 61 9.84 7.54 -6.32
C CYS A 61 11.00 7.19 -5.39
N ARG A 62 11.91 8.15 -5.14
CA ARG A 62 13.05 7.94 -4.23
C ARG A 62 12.59 7.65 -2.82
N GLY A 63 12.92 6.45 -2.32
CA GLY A 63 12.54 6.01 -0.97
C GLY A 63 11.07 5.62 -0.83
N ALA A 64 10.31 5.54 -1.93
CA ALA A 64 8.92 5.13 -1.91
C ALA A 64 8.77 3.70 -1.36
N ARG A 65 7.73 3.49 -0.55
CA ARG A 65 7.39 2.18 0.04
C ARG A 65 6.25 1.48 -0.71
N SER A 66 5.71 2.15 -1.72
CA SER A 66 4.64 1.69 -2.61
C SER A 66 4.69 2.48 -3.92
N SER A 67 3.79 2.15 -4.85
CA SER A 67 3.51 2.91 -6.07
C SER A 67 2.64 4.15 -5.84
N THR A 68 2.22 4.41 -4.61
CA THR A 68 1.28 5.49 -4.27
C THR A 68 1.70 6.89 -4.72
N PRO A 69 2.98 7.31 -4.62
CA PRO A 69 3.41 8.61 -5.14
C PRO A 69 3.16 8.76 -6.65
N ALA A 70 3.38 7.69 -7.42
CA ALA A 70 3.13 7.68 -8.86
C ALA A 70 1.64 7.69 -9.21
N GLU A 71 0.81 6.93 -8.48
CA GLU A 71 -0.65 6.95 -8.64
C GLU A 71 -1.23 8.33 -8.33
N CYS A 72 -0.75 8.97 -7.27
CA CYS A 72 -1.10 10.35 -6.93
C CYS A 72 -0.72 11.30 -8.07
N PHE A 73 0.48 11.17 -8.64
CA PHE A 73 0.93 12.03 -9.74
C PHE A 73 0.01 11.90 -10.96
N VAL A 74 -0.29 10.68 -11.39
CA VAL A 74 -1.16 10.42 -12.55
C VAL A 74 -2.51 11.08 -12.34
N ARG A 75 -3.14 10.86 -11.18
CA ARG A 75 -4.43 11.46 -10.88
C ARG A 75 -4.40 12.98 -10.80
N ALA A 76 -3.34 13.55 -10.22
CA ALA A 76 -3.14 14.99 -10.13
C ALA A 76 -2.91 15.64 -11.50
N GLN A 77 -2.30 14.93 -12.45
CA GLN A 77 -2.18 15.39 -13.85
C GLN A 77 -3.53 15.33 -14.57
N ASP A 78 -4.24 14.19 -14.45
CA ASP A 78 -5.50 13.94 -15.15
C ASP A 78 -6.63 14.90 -14.70
N GLU A 79 -6.70 15.20 -13.41
CA GLU A 79 -7.83 15.94 -12.83
C GLU A 79 -7.44 17.32 -12.26
N GLY A 80 -6.15 17.52 -11.93
CA GLY A 80 -5.68 18.63 -11.08
C GLY A 80 -5.27 19.90 -11.81
N SER A 81 -5.12 19.88 -13.14
CA SER A 81 -4.57 21.01 -13.92
C SER A 81 -3.21 21.52 -13.38
N LEU A 82 -2.43 20.64 -12.74
CA LEU A 82 -1.13 20.97 -12.17
C LEU A 82 -0.02 20.78 -13.19
N THR A 83 0.99 21.64 -13.16
CA THR A 83 2.25 21.36 -13.86
C THR A 83 2.90 20.08 -13.31
N GLN A 84 3.72 19.39 -14.10
CA GLN A 84 4.39 18.16 -13.64
C GLN A 84 5.18 18.38 -12.35
N SER A 85 5.89 19.50 -12.22
CA SER A 85 6.64 19.85 -11.02
C SER A 85 5.75 20.06 -9.79
N GLN A 86 4.59 20.71 -9.95
CA GLN A 86 3.63 20.87 -8.86
C GLN A 86 2.99 19.54 -8.45
N ALA A 87 2.68 18.66 -9.40
CA ALA A 87 2.16 17.33 -9.08
C ALA A 87 3.23 16.46 -8.37
N VAL A 88 4.49 16.53 -8.80
CA VAL A 88 5.60 15.87 -8.10
C VAL A 88 5.74 16.43 -6.68
N GLN A 89 5.70 17.76 -6.51
CA GLN A 89 5.75 18.39 -5.18
C GLN A 89 4.57 17.95 -4.30
N LEU A 90 3.36 17.84 -4.86
CA LEU A 90 2.18 17.40 -4.12
C LEU A 90 2.27 15.94 -3.68
N CYS A 91 2.76 15.07 -4.56
CA CYS A 91 2.71 13.62 -4.38
C CYS A 91 3.97 13.00 -3.78
N GLN A 92 5.06 13.77 -3.64
CA GLN A 92 6.27 13.28 -2.99
C GLN A 92 5.97 12.77 -1.58
N PHE A 93 6.59 11.65 -1.22
CA PHE A 93 6.47 11.00 0.09
C PHE A 93 5.08 10.44 0.44
N ALA A 94 4.12 10.42 -0.49
CA ALA A 94 2.80 9.84 -0.24
C ALA A 94 2.93 8.38 0.23
N ALA A 95 2.41 8.11 1.42
CA ALA A 95 2.33 6.77 1.99
C ALA A 95 1.11 6.01 1.44
N PRO A 96 1.06 4.67 1.56
CA PRO A 96 -0.04 3.85 1.04
C PRO A 96 -1.45 4.28 1.46
N ASP A 97 -1.59 4.84 2.66
CA ASP A 97 -2.87 5.23 3.26
C ASP A 97 -3.17 6.74 3.12
N GLU A 98 -2.38 7.46 2.32
CA GLU A 98 -2.54 8.89 2.08
C GLU A 98 -3.08 9.17 0.67
N ASP A 99 -3.84 10.26 0.54
CA ASP A 99 -4.35 10.70 -0.76
C ASP A 99 -4.19 12.22 -1.01
N PRO A 100 -2.96 12.68 -1.32
CA PRO A 100 -2.66 14.11 -1.52
C PRO A 100 -3.40 14.71 -2.72
N ALA A 101 -3.52 13.95 -3.81
CA ALA A 101 -4.28 14.38 -4.99
C ALA A 101 -5.74 14.64 -4.62
N GLY A 102 -6.33 13.83 -3.73
CA GLY A 102 -7.74 13.92 -3.36
C GLY A 102 -7.99 15.13 -2.50
N CYS A 103 -7.11 15.35 -1.53
CA CYS A 103 -7.06 16.59 -0.78
C CYS A 103 -6.99 17.80 -1.72
N TYR A 104 -6.08 17.81 -2.70
CA TYR A 104 -5.92 18.93 -3.62
C TYR A 104 -7.19 19.19 -4.45
N LEU A 105 -7.76 18.13 -5.04
CA LEU A 105 -8.98 18.20 -5.86
C LEU A 105 -10.21 18.67 -5.08
N GLN A 106 -10.31 18.31 -3.80
CA GLN A 106 -11.38 18.77 -2.93
C GLN A 106 -11.14 20.21 -2.45
N ALA A 107 -9.91 20.53 -2.06
CA ALA A 107 -9.56 21.83 -1.52
C ALA A 107 -9.62 22.93 -2.60
N ARG A 108 -9.23 22.66 -3.85
CA ARG A 108 -9.36 23.66 -4.93
C ARG A 108 -10.80 24.08 -5.25
N GLN A 109 -11.79 23.32 -4.79
CA GLN A 109 -13.22 23.67 -4.91
C GLN A 109 -13.67 24.62 -3.80
N GLN A 110 -12.84 24.85 -2.78
CA GLN A 110 -13.12 25.79 -1.71
C GLN A 110 -12.56 27.17 -2.04
N THR A 111 -13.09 28.20 -1.37
CA THR A 111 -12.64 29.58 -1.55
C THR A 111 -11.32 29.82 -0.83
N PHE A 112 -10.20 29.49 -1.49
CA PHE A 112 -8.85 29.86 -1.06
C PHE A 112 -8.42 31.19 -1.68
N THR A 113 -7.86 32.09 -0.87
CA THR A 113 -7.32 33.38 -1.36
C THR A 113 -6.03 33.22 -2.17
N ASP A 114 -5.28 32.16 -1.91
CA ASP A 114 -4.03 31.83 -2.60
C ASP A 114 -4.04 30.34 -3.02
N PRO A 115 -3.88 30.01 -4.31
CA PRO A 115 -3.94 28.63 -4.79
C PRO A 115 -2.71 27.80 -4.40
N SER A 116 -1.57 28.45 -4.13
CA SER A 116 -0.34 27.81 -3.67
C SER A 116 -0.51 27.20 -2.27
N ARG A 117 -1.37 27.79 -1.44
CA ARG A 117 -1.73 27.23 -0.12
C ARG A 117 -2.37 25.86 -0.20
N VAL A 118 -3.07 25.54 -1.28
CA VAL A 118 -3.70 24.22 -1.44
C VAL A 118 -2.64 23.14 -1.62
N LEU A 119 -1.59 23.41 -2.41
CA LEU A 119 -0.45 22.50 -2.55
C LEU A 119 0.25 22.29 -1.20
N GLN A 120 0.50 23.37 -0.45
CA GLN A 120 1.13 23.29 0.87
C GLN A 120 0.30 22.52 1.89
N LEU A 121 -1.03 22.69 1.87
CA LEU A 121 -1.95 22.04 2.79
C LEU A 121 -2.02 20.53 2.57
N CYS A 122 -1.99 20.11 1.30
CA CYS A 122 -2.22 18.73 0.91
C CYS A 122 -0.95 17.90 0.73
N GLN A 123 0.23 18.49 0.91
CA GLN A 123 1.50 17.81 0.76
C GLN A 123 1.74 16.83 1.94
N PRO A 124 2.14 15.58 1.68
CA PRO A 124 2.50 14.62 2.73
C PRO A 124 3.59 15.15 3.66
N ALA A 125 3.48 14.79 4.94
CA ALA A 125 4.53 15.08 5.90
C ALA A 125 5.80 14.29 5.55
N VAL A 126 6.95 14.97 5.54
CA VAL A 126 8.24 14.27 5.49
C VAL A 126 8.42 13.48 6.77
N GLN A 127 8.31 12.16 6.68
CA GLN A 127 8.59 11.27 7.80
C GLN A 127 10.08 11.38 8.15
N HIS A 128 10.42 12.27 9.09
CA HIS A 128 11.72 12.27 9.73
C HIS A 128 11.81 11.00 10.56
N CYS A 129 12.73 10.10 10.22
CA CYS A 129 13.18 9.08 11.14
C CYS A 129 14.23 9.73 12.05
N PRO A 130 13.91 10.13 13.30
CA PRO A 130 14.96 10.47 14.24
C PRO A 130 15.80 9.20 14.43
N GLY A 131 17.03 9.24 13.94
CA GLY A 131 18.01 8.22 14.29
C GLY A 131 18.23 8.30 15.79
N ASN A 132 18.10 7.17 16.49
CA ASN A 132 18.62 7.07 17.83
C ASN A 132 20.13 7.27 17.72
N VAL A 133 20.60 8.47 18.10
CA VAL A 133 22.00 8.69 18.43
C VAL A 133 22.22 8.07 19.81
N GLU A 134 22.54 6.78 19.83
CA GLU A 134 23.17 6.14 21.00
C GLU A 134 24.62 6.62 21.15
#